data_AF-A0A2N6TYR3-F1
#
_entry.id   AF-A0A2N6TYR3-F1
#
_cell.length_a   1.000
_cell.length_b   1.000
_cell.length_c   1.000
_cell.angle_alpha   90.00
_cell.angle_beta   90.00
_cell.angle_gamma   90.00
#
_symmetry.space_group_name_H-M   'P 1'
#
loop_
_entity.id
_entity.type
_entity.pdbx_description
1 polymer ?
#
loop_
_entity_poly.entity_id
_entity_poly.type
_entity_poly.pdbx_seq_one_letter_code
_entity_poly.pdbx_strand_id
1 'polypeptide(L)'
;MMQILAWLPLVIALFLAGGIVWSIVTMLRRHLHPWQIGLRVVSAATGLAIISIMEVLPAEAWFVPWLLALAVLAAAAIAIRRTLTQQPPSDPTKTQAKLLARPNRWNIGGEWGLLLVLLGLAVIAG
;
A
#
# COMPACT_ATOMS: atom_id res chain seq x y z
N MET A 1 22.51 -0.85 23.99
CA MET A 1 22.37 -0.17 22.68
C MET A 1 22.12 -1.14 21.52
N MET A 2 22.76 -2.33 21.47
CA MET A 2 22.54 -3.32 20.39
C MET A 2 21.14 -3.95 20.33
N GLN A 3 20.43 -4.10 21.45
CA GLN A 3 19.07 -4.67 21.45
C GLN A 3 18.04 -3.81 20.71
N ILE A 4 18.16 -2.48 20.72
CA ILE A 4 17.20 -1.58 20.04
C ILE A 4 17.30 -1.73 18.51
N LEU A 5 18.52 -1.92 17.98
CA LEU A 5 18.73 -2.18 16.56
C LEU A 5 18.15 -3.53 16.11
N ALA A 6 18.14 -4.54 16.98
CA ALA A 6 17.58 -5.86 16.66
C ALA A 6 16.05 -5.85 16.45
N TRP A 7 15.34 -4.94 17.12
CA TRP A 7 13.89 -4.78 16.96
C TRP A 7 13.51 -3.87 15.78
N LEU A 8 14.46 -3.10 15.25
CA LEU A 8 14.19 -2.12 14.20
C LEU A 8 13.52 -2.73 12.95
N PRO A 9 13.95 -3.91 12.44
CA PRO A 9 13.28 -4.53 11.29
C PRO A 9 11.81 -4.86 11.57
N LEU A 10 11.51 -5.37 12.77
CA LEU A 10 10.15 -5.70 13.19
C LEU A 10 9.26 -4.46 13.30
N VAL A 11 9.78 -3.38 13.90
CA VAL A 11 9.04 -2.12 14.03
C VAL A 11 8.71 -1.53 12.67
N ILE A 12 9.67 -1.55 11.72
CA ILE A 12 9.44 -1.10 10.35
C ILE A 12 8.39 -1.98 9.65
N ALA A 13 8.51 -3.31 9.75
CA ALA A 13 7.57 -4.24 9.14
C ALA A 13 6.14 -4.04 9.67
N LEU A 14 5.97 -3.86 10.98
CA LEU A 14 4.68 -3.59 11.60
C LEU A 14 4.09 -2.24 11.15
N PHE A 15 4.93 -1.20 11.05
CA PHE A 15 4.50 0.09 10.55
C PHE A 15 4.01 0.02 9.10
N LEU A 16 4.76 -0.67 8.23
CA LEU A 16 4.39 -0.89 6.84
C LEU A 16 3.11 -1.71 6.71
N ALA A 17 2.99 -2.81 7.47
CA ALA A 17 1.79 -3.63 7.50
C ALA A 17 0.55 -2.82 7.94
N GLY A 18 0.69 -1.98 8.97
CA GLY A 18 -0.35 -1.06 9.40
C GLY A 18 -0.78 -0.07 8.30
N GLY A 19 0.19 0.47 7.55
CA GLY A 19 -0.06 1.32 6.38
C GLY A 19 -0.81 0.61 5.25
N ILE A 20 -0.48 -0.66 4.98
CA ILE A 20 -1.17 -1.50 3.99
C ILE A 20 -2.61 -1.75 4.42
N VAL A 21 -2.83 -2.18 5.68
CA VAL A 21 -4.18 -2.41 6.23
C VAL A 21 -5.01 -1.13 6.18
N TRP A 22 -4.42 0.01 6.56
CA TRP A 22 -5.09 1.30 6.45
C TRP A 22 -5.50 1.63 5.02
N SER A 23 -4.63 1.36 4.05
CA SER A 23 -4.92 1.56 2.62
C SER A 23 -6.06 0.66 2.13
N ILE A 24 -6.07 -0.63 2.53
CA ILE A 24 -7.17 -1.58 2.25
C ILE A 24 -8.49 -1.03 2.80
N VAL A 25 -8.53 -0.70 4.10
CA VAL A 25 -9.74 -0.20 4.76
C VAL A 25 -10.23 1.10 4.09
N THR A 26 -9.31 1.98 3.70
CA THR A 26 -9.66 3.23 3.03
C THR A 26 -10.28 2.97 1.65
N MET A 27 -9.71 2.07 0.86
CA MET A 27 -10.27 1.65 -0.44
C MET A 27 -11.64 1.00 -0.29
N LEU A 28 -11.80 0.15 0.73
CA LEU A 28 -13.08 -0.52 1.00
C LEU A 28 -14.16 0.42 1.50
N ARG A 29 -13.83 1.48 2.25
CA ARG A 29 -14.85 2.32 2.92
C ARG A 29 -15.10 3.67 2.27
N ARG A 30 -14.16 4.21 1.47
CA ARG A 30 -14.26 5.59 0.97
C ARG A 30 -14.34 5.65 -0.55
N HIS A 31 -14.91 6.75 -1.04
CA HIS A 31 -14.78 7.12 -2.45
C HIS A 31 -13.39 7.73 -2.67
N LEU A 32 -12.70 7.25 -3.69
CA LEU A 32 -11.34 7.64 -4.02
C LEU A 32 -11.28 8.08 -5.48
N HIS A 33 -10.43 9.06 -5.77
CA HIS A 33 -10.07 9.34 -7.15
C HIS A 33 -9.33 8.12 -7.76
N PRO A 34 -9.53 7.77 -9.05
CA PRO A 34 -8.89 6.60 -9.66
C PRO A 34 -7.37 6.58 -9.51
N TRP A 35 -6.71 7.74 -9.68
CA TRP A 35 -5.28 7.88 -9.46
C TRP A 35 -4.84 7.65 -8.01
N GLN A 36 -5.69 7.91 -7.02
CA GLN A 36 -5.39 7.58 -5.63
C GLN A 36 -5.49 6.09 -5.35
N ILE A 37 -6.40 5.38 -6.02
CA ILE A 37 -6.46 3.91 -5.95
C ILE A 37 -5.15 3.34 -6.47
N GLY A 38 -4.73 3.76 -7.66
CA GLY A 38 -3.45 3.34 -8.24
C GLY A 38 -2.26 3.63 -7.32
N LEU A 39 -2.17 4.86 -6.78
CA LEU A 39 -1.09 5.22 -5.86
C LEU A 39 -1.07 4.33 -4.61
N ARG A 40 -2.23 4.05 -4.00
CA ARG A 40 -2.31 3.19 -2.81
C ARG A 40 -1.93 1.75 -3.09
N VAL A 41 -2.28 1.23 -4.27
CA VAL A 41 -1.86 -0.12 -4.70
C VAL A 41 -0.34 -0.17 -4.85
N VAL A 42 0.27 0.83 -5.51
CA VAL A 42 1.72 0.93 -5.67
C VAL A 42 2.40 1.04 -4.30
N SER A 43 1.95 1.95 -3.42
CA SER A 43 2.47 2.09 -2.05
C SER A 43 2.39 0.79 -1.25
N ALA A 44 1.27 0.08 -1.36
CA ALA A 44 1.10 -1.20 -0.67
C ALA A 44 2.01 -2.29 -1.24
N ALA A 45 2.19 -2.34 -2.55
CA ALA A 45 3.12 -3.26 -3.21
C ALA A 45 4.58 -2.97 -2.81
N THR A 46 4.98 -1.70 -2.78
CA THR A 46 6.28 -1.25 -2.26
C THR A 46 6.49 -1.72 -0.81
N GLY A 47 5.50 -1.49 0.06
CA GLY A 47 5.55 -1.94 1.45
C GLY A 47 5.69 -3.45 1.59
N LEU A 48 4.95 -4.22 0.77
CA LEU A 48 5.07 -5.68 0.74
C LEU A 48 6.46 -6.14 0.26
N ALA A 49 7.01 -5.50 -0.77
CA ALA A 49 8.35 -5.82 -1.26
C ALA A 49 9.41 -5.62 -0.16
N ILE A 50 9.33 -4.50 0.57
CA ILE A 50 10.24 -4.22 1.69
C ILE A 50 10.09 -5.27 2.80
N ILE A 51 8.84 -5.61 3.19
CA ILE A 51 8.59 -6.63 4.23
C ILE A 51 9.18 -7.98 3.82
N SER A 52 9.03 -8.38 2.55
CA SER A 52 9.57 -9.64 2.04
C SER A 52 11.09 -9.69 2.00
N ILE A 53 11.75 -8.58 1.64
CA ILE A 53 13.23 -8.50 1.59
C ILE A 53 13.84 -8.58 2.99
N MET A 54 13.15 -8.07 4.01
CA MET A 54 13.70 -7.98 5.36
C MET A 54 13.68 -9.32 6.13
N GLU A 55 13.10 -10.40 5.56
CA GLU A 55 13.02 -11.74 6.17
C GLU A 55 12.54 -11.73 7.64
N VAL A 56 11.69 -10.77 8.00
CA VAL A 56 11.25 -10.54 9.39
C VAL A 56 10.22 -11.57 9.84
N LEU A 57 9.55 -12.20 8.88
CA LEU A 57 8.50 -13.18 9.15
C LEU A 57 9.12 -14.54 9.44
N PRO A 58 8.62 -15.26 10.47
CA PRO A 58 9.03 -16.64 10.70
C PRO A 58 8.61 -17.49 9.49
N ALA A 59 9.35 -18.59 9.24
CA ALA A 59 9.17 -19.41 8.04
C ALA A 59 7.73 -19.94 7.89
N GLU A 60 7.02 -20.15 9.00
CA GLU A 60 5.62 -20.60 9.02
C GLU A 60 4.65 -19.52 8.49
N ALA A 61 5.04 -18.25 8.52
CA ALA A 61 4.22 -17.09 8.12
C ALA A 61 4.53 -16.61 6.68
N TRP A 62 5.19 -17.42 5.86
CA TRP A 62 5.54 -17.09 4.47
C TRP A 62 4.33 -16.69 3.59
N PHE A 63 3.13 -17.14 3.93
CA PHE A 63 1.90 -16.86 3.18
C PHE A 63 1.28 -15.49 3.52
N VAL A 64 1.71 -14.82 4.61
CA VAL A 64 1.12 -13.55 5.07
C VAL A 64 1.24 -12.42 4.03
N PRO A 65 2.40 -12.19 3.39
CA PRO A 65 2.52 -11.19 2.33
C PRO A 65 1.59 -11.48 1.15
N TRP A 66 1.38 -12.76 0.81
CA TRP A 66 0.47 -13.17 -0.26
C TRP A 66 -1.00 -12.86 0.08
N LEU A 67 -1.43 -13.13 1.31
CA LEU A 67 -2.78 -12.77 1.77
C LEU A 67 -3.00 -11.26 1.74
N LEU A 68 -2.00 -10.47 2.17
CA LEU A 68 -2.06 -9.01 2.10
C LEU A 68 -2.13 -8.52 0.65
N ALA A 69 -1.33 -9.08 -0.25
CA ALA A 69 -1.37 -8.76 -1.67
C ALA A 69 -2.76 -9.01 -2.28
N LEU A 70 -3.35 -10.18 -2.00
CA LEU A 70 -4.72 -10.51 -2.43
C LEU A 70 -5.76 -9.55 -1.85
N ALA A 71 -5.64 -9.18 -0.58
CA ALA A 71 -6.54 -8.23 0.06
C ALA A 71 -6.44 -6.82 -0.57
N VAL A 72 -5.23 -6.38 -0.93
CA VAL A 72 -5.01 -5.12 -1.67
C VAL A 72 -5.69 -5.18 -3.04
N LEU A 73 -5.51 -6.25 -3.81
CA LEU A 73 -6.11 -6.42 -5.12
C LEU A 73 -7.64 -6.45 -5.05
N ALA A 74 -8.21 -7.20 -4.11
CA ALA A 74 -9.66 -7.25 -3.89
C ALA A 74 -10.22 -5.88 -3.50
N ALA A 75 -9.56 -5.16 -2.58
CA ALA A 75 -9.98 -3.82 -2.19
C ALA A 75 -9.88 -2.82 -3.35
N ALA A 76 -8.84 -2.92 -4.18
CA ALA A 76 -8.70 -2.10 -5.37
C ALA A 76 -9.80 -2.38 -6.39
N ALA A 77 -10.12 -3.65 -6.67
CA ALA A 77 -11.20 -4.03 -7.57
C ALA A 77 -12.56 -3.48 -7.10
N ILE A 78 -12.84 -3.58 -5.80
CA ILE A 78 -14.06 -3.02 -5.19
C ILE A 78 -14.07 -1.49 -5.31
N ALA A 79 -12.95 -0.83 -5.02
CA ALA A 79 -12.84 0.63 -5.14
C ALA A 79 -13.03 1.10 -6.60
N ILE A 80 -12.44 0.40 -7.57
CA ILE A 80 -12.60 0.68 -9.00
C ILE A 80 -14.07 0.51 -9.39
N ARG A 81 -14.69 -0.63 -9.04
CA ARG A 81 -16.12 -0.85 -9.30
C ARG A 81 -16.97 0.27 -8.72
N ARG A 82 -16.68 0.71 -7.49
CA ARG A 82 -17.37 1.84 -6.86
C ARG A 82 -17.23 3.12 -7.69
N THR A 83 -16.01 3.46 -8.14
CA THR A 83 -15.81 4.66 -8.98
C THR A 83 -16.57 4.62 -10.31
N LEU A 84 -16.86 3.43 -10.84
CA LEU A 84 -17.60 3.26 -12.09
C LEU A 84 -19.12 3.23 -11.90
N THR A 85 -19.62 2.90 -10.71
CA THR A 85 -21.04 2.61 -10.47
C THR A 85 -21.72 3.54 -9.47
N GLN A 86 -20.96 4.29 -8.67
CA GLN A 86 -21.49 5.17 -7.63
C GLN A 86 -20.98 6.60 -7.85
N GLN A 87 -21.90 7.56 -7.70
CA GLN A 87 -21.52 8.97 -7.70
C GLN A 87 -20.84 9.33 -6.37
N PRO A 88 -19.78 10.16 -6.41
CA PRO A 88 -19.16 10.65 -5.20
C PRO A 88 -20.15 11.51 -4.38
N PRO A 89 -19.95 11.65 -3.06
CA PRO A 89 -20.80 12.48 -2.22
C PRO A 89 -20.81 13.94 -2.72
N SER A 90 -22.00 14.55 -2.78
CA SER A 90 -22.21 15.92 -3.28
C SER A 90 -21.59 16.98 -2.36
N ASP A 91 -21.62 16.77 -1.04
CA ASP A 91 -21.01 17.65 -0.04
C ASP A 91 -19.92 16.92 0.76
N PRO A 92 -18.71 16.77 0.19
CA PRO A 92 -17.64 16.07 0.86
C PRO A 92 -17.06 16.87 2.02
N THR A 93 -16.86 16.20 3.15
CA THR A 93 -16.02 16.74 4.25
C THR A 93 -14.59 17.04 3.76
N LYS A 94 -13.85 17.92 4.45
CA LYS A 94 -12.45 18.27 4.10
C LYS A 94 -11.56 17.04 3.85
N THR A 95 -11.73 15.99 4.65
CA THR A 95 -10.97 14.74 4.51
C THR A 95 -11.38 13.93 3.29
N GLN A 96 -12.68 13.91 2.94
CA GLN A 96 -13.16 13.25 1.72
C GLN A 96 -12.74 14.03 0.47
N ALA A 97 -12.78 15.36 0.49
CA ALA A 97 -12.31 16.20 -0.61
C ALA A 97 -10.84 15.92 -0.97
N LYS A 98 -9.97 15.77 0.05
CA LYS A 98 -8.56 15.36 -0.17
C LYS A 98 -8.43 13.99 -0.86
N LEU A 99 -9.34 13.06 -0.59
CA LEU A 99 -9.31 11.71 -1.17
C LEU A 99 -9.91 11.64 -2.60
N LEU A 100 -10.75 12.61 -2.94
CA LEU A 100 -11.30 12.81 -4.27
C LEU A 100 -10.40 13.67 -5.15
N ALA A 101 -9.49 14.45 -4.57
CA ALA A 101 -8.51 15.23 -5.30
C ALA A 101 -7.47 14.32 -5.99
N ARG A 102 -7.01 14.74 -7.17
CA ARG A 102 -5.92 14.06 -7.86
C ARG A 102 -4.64 14.13 -7.00
N PRO A 103 -3.89 13.03 -6.85
CA PRO A 103 -2.62 13.05 -6.13
C PRO A 103 -1.58 13.92 -6.86
N ASN A 104 -0.66 14.50 -6.09
CA ASN A 104 0.44 15.30 -6.62
C ASN A 104 1.34 14.46 -7.54
N ARG A 105 1.76 15.01 -8.69
CA ARG A 105 2.56 14.29 -9.70
C ARG A 105 3.89 13.78 -9.14
N TRP A 106 4.49 14.54 -8.22
CA TRP A 106 5.72 14.17 -7.54
C TRP A 106 5.56 12.92 -6.66
N ASN A 107 4.43 12.78 -5.96
CA ASN A 107 4.17 11.59 -5.14
C ASN A 107 4.01 10.34 -6.01
N ILE A 108 3.38 10.48 -7.18
CA ILE A 108 3.24 9.38 -8.14
C ILE A 108 4.62 8.97 -8.67
N GLY A 109 5.41 9.94 -9.15
CA GLY A 109 6.74 9.65 -9.70
C GLY A 109 7.69 9.01 -8.69
N GLY A 110 7.70 9.48 -7.44
CA GLY A 110 8.55 8.92 -6.39
C GLY A 110 8.20 7.48 -6.04
N GLU A 111 6.92 7.16 -5.89
CA GLU A 111 6.44 5.79 -5.61
C GLU A 111 6.79 4.81 -6.72
N TRP A 112 6.54 5.19 -7.98
CA TRP A 112 6.92 4.35 -9.13
C TRP A 112 8.43 4.16 -9.23
N GLY A 113 9.22 5.21 -9.01
CA GLY A 113 10.68 5.13 -9.01
C GLY A 113 11.19 4.16 -7.93
N LEU A 114 10.65 4.27 -6.71
CA LEU A 114 11.01 3.39 -5.60
C LEU A 114 10.65 1.92 -5.90
N LEU A 115 9.44 1.66 -6.41
CA LEU A 115 9.01 0.31 -6.76
C LEU A 115 9.89 -0.31 -7.86
N LEU A 116 10.27 0.46 -8.88
CA LEU A 116 11.19 0.01 -9.92
C LEU A 116 12.57 -0.34 -9.38
N VAL A 117 13.11 0.44 -8.43
CA VAL A 117 14.37 0.13 -7.77
C VAL A 117 14.27 -1.17 -6.96
N LEU A 118 13.19 -1.35 -6.19
CA LEU A 118 12.97 -2.57 -5.41
C LEU A 118 12.81 -3.81 -6.31
N LEU A 119 12.10 -3.69 -7.43
CA LEU A 119 12.00 -4.76 -8.44
C LEU A 119 13.37 -5.09 -9.03
N GLY A 120 14.18 -4.08 -9.37
CA GLY A 120 15.54 -4.28 -9.86
C GLY A 120 16.41 -5.04 -8.85
N LEU A 121 16.34 -4.67 -7.57
CA LEU A 121 17.04 -5.38 -6.49
C LEU A 121 16.57 -6.83 -6.35
N ALA A 122 15.26 -7.07 -6.42
CA ALA A 122 14.69 -8.41 -6.34
C ALA A 122 15.15 -9.31 -7.51
N VAL A 123 15.27 -8.75 -8.72
CA VAL A 123 15.78 -9.48 -9.90
C VAL A 123 17.26 -9.83 -9.78
N ILE A 124 18.07 -8.98 -9.13
CA ILE A 124 19.50 -9.25 -8.90
C ILE A 124 19.70 -10.29 -7.79
N ALA A 125 18.82 -10.31 -6.79
CA ALA A 125 18.92 -11.19 -5.63
C ALA A 125 18.36 -12.61 -5.85
N GLY A 126 17.54 -12.82 -6.90
CA GLY A 126 16.98 -14.11 -7.28
C GLY A 126 17.76 -14.78 -8.40
#